data_AF-T1EGR1-F1
#
_entry.id   AF-T1EGR1-F1
#
_cell.length_a   1.000
_cell.length_b   1.000
_cell.length_c   1.000
_cell.angle_alpha   90.00
_cell.angle_beta   90.00
_cell.angle_gamma   90.00
#
_symmetry.space_group_name_H-M   'P 1'
#
loop_
_entity.id
_entity.type
_entity.pdbx_description
1 polymer ?
#
loop_
_entity_poly.entity_id
_entity_poly.type
_entity_poly.pdbx_seq_one_letter_code
_entity_poly.pdbx_strand_id
1 'polypeptide(L)'
;CEKIEMPLCFDMRYNLTRMPNFFGHHTQREASDAIEEFLPMVKLGCSKLFRFFLCTRYAPLCSEQNEESFIVPPCRSLCLEVKRSCAFTLAKINITWPPTLNCDSLPARSDSEELCVQPPKVKVSAAAGEVGDYFDYGDGADFTPVTSKKDKDGGSERRGAKEDVGSHYKCLQRCNRNILHSARHKIFTKKFLKLWWIISMVASSFTFLSFVVNACKFKYPEKPIAYVSLCCLLMALTSLTAVELFDGEFASCSSVDRMHHVVPNNQHHRLSTGEFFTSLNYYTQLSSLLWFLILSTIWFLVATKKWGEEVLVSLSWFFHILAWGFPAGIVALAIVTREINGDELIPICRIGYSNTLSVLYYHAIPILACISVGVGLMIVGFVSVSRVIRGLKLFAERKTDAENLEKVVCRLGVFSLLFTTFVILRLICLAVYYFQIDGWLEKSEKISKKCRGDECELDDEDYPGSFSLALLESFSMNSLSVTTIAWVWSWKTFDNWFQI
;
A
#
# COMPACT_ATOMS: atom_id res chain seq x y z
N CYS A 1 18.95 -50.41 -14.28
CA CYS A 1 18.11 -49.67 -13.31
C CYS A 1 16.87 -50.50 -12.96
N GLU A 2 16.10 -50.14 -11.92
CA GLU A 2 14.81 -50.75 -11.55
C GLU A 2 13.70 -49.70 -11.50
N LYS A 3 12.43 -50.12 -11.70
CA LYS A 3 11.28 -49.19 -11.67
C LYS A 3 11.00 -48.71 -10.25
N ILE A 4 10.59 -47.45 -10.10
CA ILE A 4 10.19 -46.90 -8.81
C ILE A 4 8.86 -47.50 -8.36
N GLU A 5 8.85 -48.11 -7.19
CA GLU A 5 7.68 -48.71 -6.52
C GLU A 5 7.31 -47.97 -5.21
N MET A 6 8.12 -46.99 -4.81
CA MET A 6 7.93 -46.22 -3.57
C MET A 6 6.69 -45.31 -3.68
N PRO A 7 5.67 -45.46 -2.80
CA PRO A 7 4.42 -44.70 -2.85
C PRO A 7 4.58 -43.18 -2.94
N LEU A 8 5.52 -42.63 -2.15
CA LEU A 8 5.78 -41.18 -2.12
C LEU A 8 6.43 -40.67 -3.42
N CYS A 9 7.13 -41.53 -4.17
CA CYS A 9 7.92 -41.17 -5.33
C CYS A 9 7.36 -41.69 -6.67
N PHE A 10 6.11 -42.16 -6.67
CA PHE A 10 5.38 -42.36 -7.92
C PHE A 10 5.15 -41.03 -8.65
N ASP A 11 5.02 -41.09 -9.99
CA ASP A 11 4.75 -39.92 -10.84
C ASP A 11 5.83 -38.82 -10.77
N MET A 12 7.08 -39.26 -10.66
CA MET A 12 8.25 -38.38 -10.79
C MET A 12 8.61 -38.21 -12.28
N ARG A 13 9.39 -37.18 -12.61
CA ARG A 13 9.92 -36.93 -13.97
C ARG A 13 10.84 -38.04 -14.50
N TYR A 14 11.15 -39.01 -13.65
CA TYR A 14 11.89 -40.21 -13.96
C TYR A 14 11.22 -41.38 -13.24
N ASN A 15 11.28 -42.56 -13.84
CA ASN A 15 10.62 -43.77 -13.34
C ASN A 15 11.62 -44.89 -13.01
N LEU A 16 12.91 -44.66 -13.20
CA LEU A 16 13.99 -45.61 -12.95
C LEU A 16 14.90 -45.12 -11.82
N THR A 17 15.12 -46.01 -10.85
CA THR A 17 16.04 -45.84 -9.72
C THR A 17 17.07 -46.98 -9.70
N ARG A 18 18.07 -46.91 -8.83
CA ARG A 18 19.01 -48.00 -8.55
C ARG A 18 19.32 -48.02 -7.06
N MET A 19 19.34 -49.22 -6.50
CA MET A 19 19.81 -49.47 -5.14
C MET A 19 21.26 -50.02 -5.14
N PRO A 20 22.06 -49.75 -4.10
CA PRO A 20 21.71 -48.96 -2.92
C PRO A 20 21.60 -47.45 -3.19
N ASN A 21 20.71 -46.77 -2.47
CA ASN A 21 20.59 -45.30 -2.54
C ASN A 21 21.69 -44.59 -1.73
N PHE A 22 21.69 -43.26 -1.70
CA PHE A 22 22.70 -42.45 -0.99
C PHE A 22 22.73 -42.65 0.54
N PHE A 23 21.77 -43.39 1.09
CA PHE A 23 21.68 -43.71 2.51
C PHE A 23 22.00 -45.17 2.82
N GLY A 24 22.39 -45.97 1.81
CA GLY A 24 22.77 -47.37 1.99
C GLY A 24 21.59 -48.35 2.06
N HIS A 25 20.35 -47.92 1.77
CA HIS A 25 19.22 -48.85 1.68
C HIS A 25 19.38 -49.75 0.46
N HIS A 26 19.30 -51.06 0.64
CA HIS A 26 19.52 -52.04 -0.44
C HIS A 26 18.24 -52.39 -1.20
N THR A 27 17.08 -52.04 -0.66
CA THR A 27 15.78 -52.27 -1.29
C THR A 27 14.93 -51.00 -1.30
N GLN A 28 14.01 -50.89 -2.27
CA GLN A 28 13.01 -49.80 -2.29
C GLN A 28 12.05 -49.83 -1.11
N ARG A 29 11.82 -51.01 -0.52
CA ARG A 29 11.01 -51.14 0.70
C ARG A 29 11.69 -50.48 1.89
N GLU A 30 12.97 -50.77 2.14
CA GLU A 30 13.76 -50.10 3.19
C GLU A 30 13.82 -48.59 2.98
N ALA A 31 14.04 -48.15 1.74
CA ALA A 31 14.03 -46.73 1.40
C ALA A 31 12.65 -46.07 1.61
N SER A 32 11.57 -46.81 1.34
CA SER A 32 10.19 -46.36 1.57
C SER A 32 9.90 -46.22 3.06
N ASP A 33 10.25 -47.21 3.88
CA ASP A 33 10.00 -47.12 5.33
C ASP A 33 10.76 -45.93 5.95
N ALA A 34 12.00 -45.67 5.49
CA ALA A 34 12.81 -44.54 5.96
C ALA A 34 12.32 -43.16 5.47
N ILE A 35 11.71 -43.06 4.28
CA ILE A 35 11.23 -41.78 3.75
C ILE A 35 9.93 -41.32 4.44
N GLU A 36 9.20 -42.24 5.10
CA GLU A 36 7.92 -41.95 5.76
C GLU A 36 8.04 -40.94 6.91
N GLU A 37 9.19 -40.87 7.58
CA GLU A 37 9.46 -39.90 8.66
C GLU A 37 9.25 -38.45 8.17
N PHE A 38 9.46 -38.19 6.88
CA PHE A 38 9.30 -36.86 6.29
C PHE A 38 7.88 -36.58 5.79
N LEU A 39 6.96 -37.55 5.81
CA LEU A 39 5.57 -37.36 5.35
C LEU A 39 4.85 -36.21 6.06
N PRO A 40 4.96 -35.98 7.38
CA PRO A 40 4.36 -34.82 8.03
C PRO A 40 4.88 -33.50 7.43
N MET A 41 6.18 -33.41 7.15
CA MET A 41 6.79 -32.23 6.53
C MET A 41 6.38 -32.05 5.06
N VAL A 42 6.21 -33.15 4.31
CA VAL A 42 5.65 -33.13 2.96
C VAL A 42 4.21 -32.61 2.98
N LYS A 43 3.38 -33.08 3.92
CA LYS A 43 1.99 -32.63 4.09
C LYS A 43 1.87 -31.17 4.54
N LEU A 44 2.81 -30.68 5.34
CA LEU A 44 2.89 -29.26 5.72
C LEU A 44 3.20 -28.35 4.53
N GLY A 45 3.80 -28.87 3.46
CA GLY A 45 3.93 -28.17 2.18
C GLY A 45 4.87 -26.97 2.20
N CYS A 46 5.92 -26.97 3.03
CA CYS A 46 6.87 -25.86 3.13
C CYS A 46 7.65 -25.56 1.85
N SER A 47 7.79 -26.53 0.93
CA SER A 47 8.30 -26.31 -0.42
C SER A 47 7.64 -27.27 -1.42
N LYS A 48 7.26 -26.75 -2.59
CA LYS A 48 6.77 -27.58 -3.72
C LYS A 48 7.84 -28.57 -4.22
N LEU A 49 9.11 -28.26 -3.98
CA LEU A 49 10.25 -29.07 -4.36
C LEU A 49 10.66 -30.08 -3.28
N PHE A 50 10.05 -30.06 -2.08
CA PHE A 50 10.49 -30.92 -0.98
C PHE A 50 10.30 -32.41 -1.27
N ARG A 51 9.11 -32.80 -1.77
CA ARG A 51 8.83 -34.17 -2.23
C ARG A 51 9.82 -34.59 -3.32
N PHE A 52 10.02 -33.72 -4.32
CA PHE A 52 10.95 -33.97 -5.41
C PHE A 52 12.39 -34.19 -4.90
N PHE A 53 12.86 -33.33 -4.00
CA PHE A 53 14.19 -33.44 -3.40
C PHE A 53 14.36 -34.73 -2.59
N LEU A 54 13.37 -35.10 -1.75
CA LEU A 54 13.40 -36.36 -1.02
C LEU A 54 13.49 -37.55 -1.97
N CYS A 55 12.69 -37.57 -3.03
CA CYS A 55 12.72 -38.64 -4.02
C CYS A 55 14.06 -38.70 -4.76
N THR A 56 14.69 -37.59 -5.10
CA THR A 56 16.04 -37.60 -5.71
C THR A 56 17.14 -38.14 -4.78
N ARG A 57 16.88 -38.24 -3.48
CA ARG A 57 17.83 -38.79 -2.48
C ARG A 57 17.53 -40.24 -2.12
N TYR A 58 16.26 -40.59 -1.96
CA TYR A 58 15.82 -41.92 -1.51
C TYR A 58 15.55 -42.88 -2.68
N ALA A 59 15.10 -42.37 -3.82
CA ALA A 59 14.92 -43.09 -5.08
C ALA A 59 15.66 -42.32 -6.19
N PRO A 60 17.00 -42.26 -6.16
CA PRO A 60 17.77 -41.40 -7.05
C PRO A 60 17.59 -41.77 -8.53
N LEU A 61 17.68 -40.78 -9.41
CA LEU A 61 17.62 -41.00 -10.85
C LEU A 61 18.73 -41.96 -11.26
N CYS A 62 18.36 -43.04 -11.94
CA CYS A 62 19.32 -43.96 -12.55
C CYS A 62 19.49 -43.64 -14.04
N SER A 63 20.73 -43.43 -14.47
CA SER A 63 21.10 -43.23 -15.87
C SER A 63 21.97 -44.39 -16.33
N GLU A 64 21.79 -44.83 -17.57
CA GLU A 64 22.57 -45.90 -18.20
C GLU A 64 23.40 -45.28 -19.31
N GLN A 65 24.73 -45.34 -19.19
CA GLN A 65 25.67 -44.83 -20.18
C GLN A 65 26.78 -45.87 -20.39
N ASN A 66 27.10 -46.19 -21.65
CA ASN A 66 28.17 -47.13 -22.00
C ASN A 66 28.09 -48.49 -21.26
N GLU A 67 26.90 -49.08 -21.16
CA GLU A 67 26.61 -50.36 -20.47
C GLU A 67 26.76 -50.34 -18.93
N GLU A 68 27.11 -49.19 -18.34
CA GLU A 68 27.10 -48.99 -16.89
C GLU A 68 25.91 -48.15 -16.45
N SER A 69 25.22 -48.59 -15.40
CA SER A 69 24.19 -47.80 -14.74
C SER A 69 24.78 -47.01 -13.58
N PHE A 70 24.40 -45.76 -13.38
CA PHE A 70 24.84 -44.96 -12.23
C PHE A 70 23.70 -44.09 -11.70
N ILE A 71 23.80 -43.69 -10.42
CA ILE A 71 22.83 -42.81 -9.77
C ILE A 71 23.26 -41.35 -9.89
N VAL A 72 22.30 -40.47 -10.18
CA VAL A 72 22.54 -39.04 -10.34
C VAL A 72 22.06 -38.29 -9.08
N PRO A 73 22.95 -37.61 -8.34
CA PRO A 73 22.57 -36.87 -7.13
C PRO A 73 21.79 -35.58 -7.45
N PRO A 74 21.01 -35.04 -6.50
CA PRO A 74 20.45 -33.70 -6.66
C PRO A 74 21.53 -32.63 -6.58
N CYS A 75 21.36 -31.54 -7.35
CA CYS A 75 22.28 -30.41 -7.26
C CYS A 75 22.19 -29.72 -5.88
N ARG A 76 23.31 -29.18 -5.39
CA ARG A 76 23.34 -28.40 -4.14
C ARG A 76 22.33 -27.25 -4.12
N SER A 77 22.09 -26.61 -5.26
CA SER A 77 21.10 -25.54 -5.41
C SER A 77 19.67 -25.99 -5.11
N LEU A 78 19.28 -27.22 -5.52
CA LEU A 78 17.97 -27.79 -5.23
C LEU A 78 17.78 -28.00 -3.71
N CYS A 79 18.80 -28.54 -3.04
CA CYS A 79 18.77 -28.74 -1.59
C CYS A 79 18.70 -27.41 -0.83
N LEU A 80 19.53 -26.43 -1.20
CA LEU A 80 19.55 -25.13 -0.54
C LEU A 80 18.22 -24.38 -0.70
N GLU A 81 17.57 -24.50 -1.86
CA GLU A 81 16.26 -23.89 -2.11
C GLU A 81 15.17 -24.49 -1.21
N VAL A 82 15.16 -25.82 -1.09
CA VAL A 82 14.24 -26.53 -0.19
C VAL A 82 14.53 -26.20 1.28
N LYS A 83 15.82 -26.22 1.69
CA LYS A 83 16.25 -25.88 3.05
C LYS A 83 15.86 -24.46 3.44
N ARG A 84 16.10 -23.49 2.55
CA ARG A 84 15.66 -22.10 2.72
C ARG A 84 14.15 -22.04 2.84
N SER A 85 13.43 -22.78 1.99
CA SER A 85 11.98 -22.73 1.95
C SER A 85 11.30 -23.25 3.22
N CYS A 86 11.91 -24.28 3.83
CA CYS A 86 11.38 -24.91 5.03
C CYS A 86 11.93 -24.32 6.34
N ALA A 87 12.85 -23.35 6.29
CA ALA A 87 13.52 -22.81 7.47
C ALA A 87 12.56 -22.21 8.51
N PHE A 88 11.58 -21.41 8.08
CA PHE A 88 10.59 -20.81 8.98
C PHE A 88 9.65 -21.87 9.60
N THR A 89 9.16 -22.81 8.79
CA THR A 89 8.28 -23.89 9.26
C THR A 89 8.97 -24.73 10.31
N LEU A 90 10.25 -25.08 10.08
CA LEU A 90 11.10 -25.83 10.99
C LEU A 90 11.37 -25.07 12.30
N ALA A 91 11.65 -23.78 12.23
CA ALA A 91 11.84 -22.93 13.42
C ALA A 91 10.57 -22.85 14.28
N LYS A 92 9.38 -22.77 13.68
CA LYS A 92 8.09 -22.70 14.39
C LYS A 92 7.78 -23.97 15.20
N ILE A 93 8.27 -25.13 14.76
CA ILE A 93 8.08 -26.43 15.41
C ILE A 93 9.32 -26.89 16.18
N ASN A 94 10.32 -26.01 16.33
CA ASN A 94 11.58 -26.26 17.03
C ASN A 94 12.36 -27.49 16.51
N ILE A 95 12.30 -27.72 15.19
CA ILE A 95 13.04 -28.80 14.51
C ILE A 95 14.19 -28.17 13.72
N THR A 96 15.39 -28.73 13.83
CA THR A 96 16.55 -28.29 13.04
C THR A 96 16.63 -29.06 11.72
N TRP A 97 17.30 -28.50 10.71
CA TRP A 97 17.47 -29.17 9.43
C TRP A 97 18.19 -30.53 9.63
N PRO A 98 17.60 -31.66 9.21
CA PRO A 98 18.14 -32.99 9.48
C PRO A 98 19.56 -33.15 8.92
N PRO A 99 20.51 -33.70 9.70
CA PRO A 99 21.87 -33.97 9.22
C PRO A 99 21.91 -34.88 7.99
N THR A 100 20.96 -35.82 7.88
CA THR A 100 20.80 -36.72 6.73
C THR A 100 20.53 -35.97 5.42
N LEU A 101 19.90 -34.79 5.49
CA LEU A 101 19.59 -33.95 4.34
C LEU A 101 20.61 -32.81 4.15
N ASN A 102 21.82 -32.92 4.70
CA ASN A 102 22.82 -31.86 4.58
C ASN A 102 23.12 -31.52 3.11
N CYS A 103 23.10 -30.23 2.76
CA CYS A 103 23.30 -29.75 1.39
C CYS A 103 24.78 -29.65 1.01
N ASP A 104 25.69 -29.56 1.98
CA ASP A 104 27.12 -29.36 1.71
C ASP A 104 27.77 -30.57 1.03
N SER A 105 27.19 -31.77 1.22
CA SER A 105 27.65 -33.02 0.59
C SER A 105 27.18 -33.20 -0.87
N LEU A 106 26.41 -32.25 -1.42
CA LEU A 106 25.90 -32.30 -2.78
C LEU A 106 26.79 -31.50 -3.76
N PRO A 107 26.88 -31.91 -5.04
CA PRO A 107 27.72 -31.24 -6.02
C PRO A 107 27.21 -29.82 -6.36
N ALA A 108 28.14 -28.88 -6.49
CA ALA A 108 27.88 -27.54 -7.01
C ALA A 108 28.17 -27.54 -8.51
N ARG A 109 27.21 -27.08 -9.32
CA ARG A 109 27.32 -27.09 -10.79
C ARG A 109 28.45 -26.20 -11.34
N SER A 110 29.13 -25.38 -10.53
CA SER A 110 29.94 -24.30 -11.11
C SER A 110 31.21 -24.76 -11.80
N ASP A 111 31.86 -25.89 -11.47
CA ASP A 111 33.21 -26.15 -12.02
C ASP A 111 33.61 -27.64 -12.20
N SER A 112 32.68 -28.60 -12.18
CA SER A 112 33.00 -30.02 -12.42
C SER A 112 32.04 -30.67 -13.43
N GLU A 113 32.54 -31.65 -14.19
CA GLU A 113 31.79 -32.50 -15.13
C GLU A 113 30.72 -33.40 -14.45
N GLU A 114 30.37 -33.14 -13.18
CA GLU A 114 29.48 -33.97 -12.39
C GLU A 114 28.00 -33.66 -12.69
N LEU A 115 27.31 -34.66 -13.25
CA LEU A 115 25.88 -34.64 -13.52
C LEU A 115 25.08 -34.58 -12.21
N CYS A 116 24.13 -33.63 -12.12
CA CYS A 116 23.21 -33.53 -10.99
C CYS A 116 21.78 -33.13 -11.42
N VAL A 117 20.77 -33.56 -10.65
CA VAL A 117 19.34 -33.30 -10.93
C VAL A 117 18.96 -31.87 -10.55
N GLN A 118 18.36 -31.14 -11.49
CA GLN A 118 17.90 -29.76 -11.34
C GLN A 118 16.40 -29.66 -11.02
N PRO A 119 15.94 -28.55 -10.44
CA PRO A 119 14.51 -28.26 -10.34
C PRO A 119 13.86 -28.20 -11.73
N PRO A 120 12.60 -28.64 -11.89
CA PRO A 120 11.86 -28.50 -13.14
C PRO A 120 11.79 -27.02 -13.60
N LYS A 121 12.07 -26.76 -14.89
CA LYS A 121 11.97 -25.41 -15.47
C LYS A 121 10.51 -25.04 -15.71
N VAL A 122 10.04 -23.94 -15.14
CA VAL A 122 8.72 -23.34 -15.43
C VAL A 122 8.88 -22.47 -16.70
N LYS A 123 8.21 -22.81 -17.80
CA LYS A 123 8.13 -21.94 -18.98
C LYS A 123 6.88 -21.06 -18.87
N VAL A 124 7.06 -19.74 -18.84
CA VAL A 124 5.96 -18.77 -18.99
C VAL A 124 5.96 -18.28 -20.44
N SER A 125 4.93 -18.65 -21.20
CA SER A 125 4.70 -18.14 -22.57
C SER A 125 3.62 -17.06 -22.54
N ALA A 126 3.94 -15.88 -23.07
CA ALA A 126 3.03 -14.75 -23.20
C ALA A 126 2.34 -14.77 -24.56
N ALA A 127 1.06 -15.16 -24.60
CA ALA A 127 0.06 -14.70 -25.56
C ALA A 127 -1.31 -15.27 -25.17
N ALA A 128 -2.36 -14.53 -25.48
CA ALA A 128 -3.71 -14.70 -24.99
C ALA A 128 -4.29 -16.13 -25.17
N GLY A 129 -4.89 -16.64 -24.10
CA GLY A 129 -6.20 -17.28 -24.20
C GLY A 129 -6.27 -18.79 -24.14
N GLU A 130 -5.58 -19.44 -23.20
CA GLU A 130 -6.01 -20.65 -22.46
C GLU A 130 -4.86 -21.05 -21.51
N VAL A 131 -5.11 -21.07 -20.20
CA VAL A 131 -4.16 -21.64 -19.22
C VAL A 131 -4.94 -22.61 -18.33
N GLY A 132 -5.14 -23.81 -18.86
CA GLY A 132 -4.96 -24.99 -18.04
C GLY A 132 -3.44 -25.22 -17.93
N ASP A 133 -2.93 -25.40 -16.71
CA ASP A 133 -1.59 -25.97 -16.50
C ASP A 133 -1.63 -27.42 -17.00
N TYR A 134 -1.50 -27.60 -18.31
CA TYR A 134 -1.35 -28.91 -18.93
C TYR A 134 0.15 -29.20 -19.02
N PHE A 135 0.59 -30.23 -18.30
CA PHE A 135 1.90 -30.83 -18.56
C PHE A 135 1.76 -31.66 -19.85
N ASP A 136 2.41 -31.20 -20.91
CA ASP A 136 2.48 -31.91 -22.19
C ASP A 136 3.22 -33.25 -22.02
N TYR A 137 2.54 -34.34 -22.35
CA TYR A 137 3.05 -35.71 -22.45
C TYR A 137 2.90 -36.16 -23.90
N GLY A 138 4.02 -36.32 -24.60
CA GLY A 138 4.05 -36.85 -25.96
C GLY A 138 3.83 -38.36 -25.99
N ASP A 139 2.60 -38.72 -26.38
CA ASP A 139 2.05 -39.85 -27.16
C ASP A 139 2.52 -41.31 -27.07
N GLY A 140 1.49 -42.18 -26.99
CA GLY A 140 1.51 -43.58 -27.44
C GLY A 140 0.28 -44.41 -27.07
N ALA A 141 -0.78 -44.36 -27.92
CA ALA A 141 -1.85 -45.38 -28.15
C ALA A 141 -2.86 -45.69 -26.98
N ASP A 142 -4.15 -46.02 -27.15
CA ASP A 142 -5.17 -46.08 -28.21
C ASP A 142 -6.53 -46.41 -27.51
N PHE A 143 -7.65 -46.16 -28.19
CA PHE A 143 -9.04 -46.59 -27.98
C PHE A 143 -10.01 -45.87 -27.00
N THR A 144 -11.06 -45.34 -27.65
CA THR A 144 -12.39 -44.82 -27.21
C THR A 144 -13.36 -45.92 -26.66
N PRO A 145 -14.67 -45.65 -26.39
CA PRO A 145 -15.33 -44.67 -25.52
C PRO A 145 -16.45 -45.31 -24.63
N VAL A 146 -16.73 -44.86 -23.39
CA VAL A 146 -18.02 -45.19 -22.73
C VAL A 146 -18.56 -44.06 -21.85
N THR A 147 -19.81 -43.74 -22.15
CA THR A 147 -20.87 -42.96 -21.51
C THR A 147 -20.74 -42.55 -20.04
N SER A 148 -21.03 -41.26 -19.82
CA SER A 148 -21.79 -40.66 -18.72
C SER A 148 -22.18 -41.56 -17.56
N LYS A 149 -21.47 -41.40 -16.44
CA LYS A 149 -22.07 -41.42 -15.11
C LYS A 149 -21.68 -40.15 -14.38
N LYS A 150 -22.70 -39.33 -14.10
CA LYS A 150 -22.68 -38.35 -13.02
C LYS A 150 -22.45 -39.12 -11.73
N ASP A 151 -21.33 -38.85 -11.07
CA ASP A 151 -21.27 -38.97 -9.62
C ASP A 151 -20.80 -37.64 -9.02
N LYS A 152 -21.56 -37.27 -8.00
CA LYS A 152 -21.49 -36.03 -7.26
C LYS A 152 -20.28 -36.12 -6.33
N ASP A 153 -19.34 -35.19 -6.45
CA ASP A 153 -18.95 -34.41 -5.28
C ASP A 153 -18.22 -33.13 -5.70
N GLY A 154 -18.68 -32.02 -5.14
CA GLY A 154 -18.23 -30.67 -5.47
C GLY A 154 -16.96 -30.30 -4.73
N GLY A 155 -15.98 -29.77 -5.47
CA GLY A 155 -14.79 -29.14 -4.92
C GLY A 155 -14.23 -28.10 -5.87
N SER A 156 -14.77 -26.88 -5.81
CA SER A 156 -14.26 -25.71 -6.54
C SER A 156 -12.79 -25.45 -6.16
N GLU A 157 -11.88 -25.55 -7.14
CA GLU A 157 -10.48 -25.15 -7.04
C GLU A 157 -10.36 -23.65 -6.71
N ARG A 158 -9.84 -23.34 -5.50
CA ARG A 158 -9.56 -21.97 -5.06
C ARG A 158 -8.24 -21.46 -5.67
N ARG A 159 -8.31 -20.72 -6.79
CA ARG A 159 -7.12 -20.02 -7.36
C ARG A 159 -6.97 -18.59 -6.84
N GLY A 160 -6.48 -18.36 -5.62
CA GLY A 160 -6.01 -17.01 -5.23
C GLY A 160 -4.65 -16.69 -5.85
N ALA A 161 -4.36 -15.44 -6.26
CA ALA A 161 -3.00 -15.08 -6.65
C ALA A 161 -2.06 -15.17 -5.45
N LYS A 162 -0.91 -15.80 -5.68
CA LYS A 162 0.10 -16.10 -4.67
C LYS A 162 1.28 -15.16 -4.89
N GLU A 163 1.70 -14.48 -3.83
CA GLU A 163 2.95 -13.74 -3.81
C GLU A 163 4.10 -14.70 -3.41
N ASP A 164 5.15 -14.78 -4.22
CA ASP A 164 6.40 -15.46 -3.87
C ASP A 164 7.36 -14.44 -3.22
N VAL A 165 7.14 -14.11 -1.95
CA VAL A 165 8.19 -13.53 -1.10
C VAL A 165 8.83 -14.68 -0.35
N GLY A 166 10.02 -15.11 -0.78
CA GLY A 166 10.90 -16.02 -0.03
C GLY A 166 10.16 -17.02 0.85
N SER A 167 9.67 -18.10 0.25
CA SER A 167 9.06 -19.26 0.92
C SER A 167 7.83 -19.06 1.81
N HIS A 168 7.21 -17.88 1.80
CA HIS A 168 5.87 -17.69 2.33
C HIS A 168 4.94 -17.20 1.23
N TYR A 169 3.97 -18.05 0.85
CA TYR A 169 2.84 -17.59 0.06
C TYR A 169 2.01 -16.64 0.93
N LYS A 170 2.17 -15.33 0.75
CA LYS A 170 1.24 -14.37 1.32
C LYS A 170 0.02 -14.36 0.40
N CYS A 171 -1.14 -14.75 0.95
CA CYS A 171 -2.41 -14.63 0.23
C CYS A 171 -2.68 -13.14 0.02
N LEU A 172 -2.77 -12.71 -1.25
CA LEU A 172 -3.07 -11.34 -1.59
C LEU A 172 -4.58 -11.12 -1.61
N GLN A 173 -5.01 -10.00 -1.03
CA GLN A 173 -6.41 -9.59 -1.10
C GLN A 173 -6.79 -9.34 -2.56
N ARG A 174 -7.82 -10.04 -3.03
CA ARG A 174 -8.44 -9.76 -4.33
C ARG A 174 -9.18 -8.43 -4.27
N CYS A 175 -9.03 -7.63 -5.32
CA CYS A 175 -9.86 -6.46 -5.53
C CYS A 175 -11.32 -6.82 -5.77
N ASN A 176 -12.20 -5.84 -5.54
CA ASN A 176 -13.65 -5.97 -5.69
C ASN A 176 -14.32 -7.07 -4.84
N ARG A 177 -13.62 -7.63 -3.85
CA ARG A 177 -14.22 -8.50 -2.82
C ARG A 177 -14.68 -7.69 -1.64
N ASN A 178 -15.84 -8.02 -1.09
CA ASN A 178 -16.42 -7.35 0.08
C ASN A 178 -15.92 -8.01 1.36
N ILE A 179 -14.71 -7.64 1.79
CA ILE A 179 -14.06 -8.26 2.95
C ILE A 179 -14.10 -7.31 4.14
N LEU A 180 -13.56 -6.10 3.96
CA LEU A 180 -13.62 -5.05 4.97
C LEU A 180 -14.90 -4.22 4.83
N HIS A 181 -15.49 -4.17 3.63
CA HIS A 181 -16.65 -3.32 3.36
C HIS A 181 -17.63 -3.96 2.38
N SER A 182 -18.94 -3.74 2.60
CA SER A 182 -19.98 -4.15 1.67
C SER A 182 -19.93 -3.38 0.34
N ALA A 183 -20.54 -3.95 -0.71
CA ALA A 183 -20.63 -3.29 -2.01
C ALA A 183 -21.35 -1.93 -1.92
N ARG A 184 -22.38 -1.84 -1.06
CA ARG A 184 -23.12 -0.58 -0.82
C ARG A 184 -22.20 0.50 -0.25
N HIS A 185 -21.38 0.16 0.75
CA HIS A 185 -20.39 1.09 1.32
C HIS A 185 -19.42 1.60 0.26
N LYS A 186 -18.89 0.73 -0.61
CA LYS A 186 -17.94 1.13 -1.67
C LYS A 186 -18.57 2.06 -2.71
N ILE A 187 -19.76 1.71 -3.19
CA ILE A 187 -20.48 2.53 -4.18
C ILE A 187 -20.80 3.90 -3.58
N PHE A 188 -21.23 3.94 -2.31
CA PHE A 188 -21.49 5.19 -1.62
C PHE A 188 -20.20 6.02 -1.48
N THR A 189 -19.11 5.43 -0.98
CA THR A 189 -17.83 6.13 -0.80
C THR A 189 -17.32 6.71 -2.11
N LYS A 190 -17.34 5.94 -3.20
CA LYS A 190 -16.89 6.43 -4.52
C LYS A 190 -17.68 7.67 -4.95
N LYS A 191 -19.00 7.65 -4.83
CA LYS A 191 -19.87 8.79 -5.18
C LYS A 191 -19.63 9.98 -4.24
N PHE A 192 -19.55 9.73 -2.94
CA PHE A 192 -19.31 10.75 -1.91
C PHE A 192 -17.98 11.48 -2.12
N LEU A 193 -16.89 10.73 -2.31
CA LEU A 193 -15.56 11.30 -2.51
C LEU A 193 -15.47 12.07 -3.83
N LYS A 194 -16.01 11.51 -4.93
CA LYS A 194 -16.05 12.21 -6.22
C LYS A 194 -16.76 13.56 -6.11
N LEU A 195 -17.91 13.60 -5.43
CA LEU A 195 -18.65 14.84 -5.19
C LEU A 195 -17.82 15.85 -4.40
N TRP A 196 -17.19 15.42 -3.30
CA TRP A 196 -16.37 16.30 -2.46
C TRP A 196 -15.11 16.80 -3.15
N TRP A 197 -14.48 16.01 -4.02
CA TRP A 197 -13.35 16.46 -4.82
C TRP A 197 -13.77 17.49 -5.87
N ILE A 198 -14.94 17.34 -6.48
CA ILE A 198 -15.48 18.36 -7.40
C ILE A 198 -15.73 19.68 -6.65
N ILE A 199 -16.39 19.62 -5.48
CA ILE A 199 -16.61 20.81 -4.64
C ILE A 199 -15.27 21.47 -4.26
N SER A 200 -14.30 20.65 -3.84
CA SER A 200 -12.97 21.12 -3.45
C SER A 200 -12.21 21.76 -4.61
N MET A 201 -12.29 21.17 -5.81
CA MET A 201 -11.68 21.69 -7.03
C MET A 201 -12.28 23.06 -7.40
N VAL A 202 -13.60 23.19 -7.41
CA VAL A 202 -14.27 24.46 -7.72
C VAL A 202 -13.92 25.54 -6.70
N ALA A 203 -14.00 25.22 -5.41
CA ALA A 203 -13.68 26.12 -4.30
C ALA A 203 -12.23 26.65 -4.35
N SER A 204 -11.27 25.73 -4.48
CA SER A 204 -9.84 26.05 -4.51
C SER A 204 -9.44 26.74 -5.81
N SER A 205 -10.03 26.37 -6.95
CA SER A 205 -9.80 27.03 -8.23
C SER A 205 -10.27 28.49 -8.20
N PHE A 206 -11.48 28.77 -7.68
CA PHE A 206 -11.96 30.14 -7.52
C PHE A 206 -11.01 30.99 -6.65
N THR A 207 -10.55 30.42 -5.53
CA THR A 207 -9.61 31.09 -4.62
C THR A 207 -8.26 31.35 -5.32
N PHE A 208 -7.65 30.31 -5.90
CA PHE A 208 -6.34 30.40 -6.54
C PHE A 208 -6.35 31.34 -7.75
N LEU A 209 -7.36 31.26 -8.62
CA LEU A 209 -7.51 32.16 -9.76
C LEU A 209 -7.68 33.61 -9.32
N SER A 210 -8.42 33.86 -8.24
CA SER A 210 -8.54 35.22 -7.68
C SER A 210 -7.19 35.80 -7.25
N PHE A 211 -6.30 34.97 -6.71
CA PHE A 211 -4.92 35.36 -6.40
C PHE A 211 -4.07 35.59 -7.66
N VAL A 212 -4.18 34.72 -8.67
CA VAL A 212 -3.42 34.83 -9.93
C VAL A 212 -3.77 36.11 -10.69
N VAL A 213 -5.07 36.39 -10.84
CA VAL A 213 -5.59 37.59 -11.52
C VAL A 213 -5.08 38.87 -10.84
N ASN A 214 -4.98 38.87 -9.52
CA ASN A 214 -4.55 40.02 -8.73
C ASN A 214 -3.16 39.81 -8.09
N ALA A 215 -2.26 39.08 -8.76
CA ALA A 215 -0.99 38.65 -8.16
C ALA A 215 -0.13 39.82 -7.63
N CYS A 216 -0.20 41.00 -8.26
CA CYS A 216 0.52 42.19 -7.82
C CYS A 216 0.00 42.79 -6.49
N LYS A 217 -1.27 42.55 -6.14
CA LYS A 217 -1.91 43.06 -4.91
C LYS A 217 -1.66 42.16 -3.71
N PHE A 218 -1.46 40.86 -3.93
CA PHE A 218 -1.30 39.89 -2.86
C PHE A 218 0.17 39.67 -2.52
N LYS A 219 0.61 40.35 -1.46
CA LYS A 219 1.99 40.30 -0.98
C LYS A 219 2.08 39.55 0.34
N TYR A 220 3.30 39.36 0.86
CA TYR A 220 3.45 38.93 2.25
C TYR A 220 2.78 39.96 3.16
N PRO A 221 2.03 39.55 4.20
CA PRO A 221 1.97 38.20 4.79
C PRO A 221 0.90 37.26 4.22
N GLU A 222 0.09 37.68 3.25
CA GLU A 222 -1.09 36.93 2.77
C GLU A 222 -0.75 35.85 1.74
N LYS A 223 0.39 35.98 1.05
CA LYS A 223 0.88 35.07 0.01
C LYS A 223 0.81 33.56 0.34
N PRO A 224 1.11 33.07 1.57
CA PRO A 224 0.98 31.66 1.93
C PRO A 224 -0.42 31.05 1.68
N ILE A 225 -1.48 31.86 1.79
CA ILE A 225 -2.86 31.40 1.57
C ILE A 225 -3.08 30.99 0.11
N ALA A 226 -2.44 31.69 -0.83
CA ALA A 226 -2.45 31.31 -2.25
C ALA A 226 -1.82 29.92 -2.43
N TYR A 227 -0.71 29.62 -1.75
CA TYR A 227 -0.06 28.31 -1.83
C TYR A 227 -0.86 27.19 -1.14
N VAL A 228 -1.54 27.49 -0.03
CA VAL A 228 -2.52 26.54 0.56
C VAL A 228 -3.63 26.23 -0.45
N SER A 229 -4.18 27.25 -1.12
CA SER A 229 -5.22 27.05 -2.14
C SER A 229 -4.71 26.25 -3.35
N LEU A 230 -3.46 26.46 -3.77
CA LEU A 230 -2.81 25.65 -4.81
C LEU A 230 -2.67 24.19 -4.38
N CYS A 231 -2.25 23.93 -3.14
CA CYS A 231 -2.18 22.57 -2.62
C CYS A 231 -3.55 21.91 -2.61
N CYS A 232 -4.60 22.62 -2.18
CA CYS A 232 -5.99 22.13 -2.20
C CYS A 232 -6.49 21.81 -3.61
N LEU A 233 -6.17 22.66 -4.59
CA LEU A 233 -6.50 22.41 -6.00
C LEU A 233 -5.81 21.15 -6.52
N LEU A 234 -4.51 21.00 -6.26
CA LEU A 234 -3.76 19.82 -6.70
C LEU A 234 -4.23 18.54 -5.99
N MET A 235 -4.60 18.60 -4.71
CA MET A 235 -5.22 17.47 -4.01
C MET A 235 -6.50 17.00 -4.71
N ALA A 236 -7.39 17.93 -5.07
CA ALA A 236 -8.63 17.58 -5.75
C ALA A 236 -8.40 17.02 -7.16
N LEU A 237 -7.51 17.65 -7.93
CA LEU A 237 -7.16 17.23 -9.29
C LEU A 237 -6.53 15.84 -9.33
N THR A 238 -5.58 15.57 -8.43
CA THR A 238 -4.91 14.25 -8.37
C THR A 238 -5.88 13.14 -8.01
N SER A 239 -6.80 13.38 -7.06
CA SER A 239 -7.81 12.39 -6.70
C SER A 239 -8.81 12.12 -7.83
N LEU A 240 -9.27 13.17 -8.53
CA LEU A 240 -10.20 13.02 -9.66
C LEU A 240 -9.54 12.31 -10.84
N THR A 241 -8.34 12.74 -11.23
CA THR A 241 -7.59 12.12 -12.34
C THR A 241 -7.26 10.66 -12.05
N ALA A 242 -6.89 10.33 -10.80
CA ALA A 242 -6.73 8.94 -10.40
C ALA A 242 -8.02 8.14 -10.69
N VAL A 243 -9.19 8.59 -10.24
CA VAL A 243 -10.43 7.81 -10.44
C VAL A 243 -10.88 7.69 -11.90
N GLU A 244 -10.71 8.74 -12.71
CA GLU A 244 -11.13 8.71 -14.13
C GLU A 244 -10.22 7.83 -15.00
N LEU A 245 -8.91 7.79 -14.70
CA LEU A 245 -7.95 7.00 -15.49
C LEU A 245 -8.11 5.48 -15.32
N PHE A 246 -8.72 5.02 -14.23
CA PHE A 246 -8.90 3.58 -13.97
C PHE A 246 -10.32 3.07 -14.26
N ASP A 247 -11.15 3.84 -14.99
CA ASP A 247 -12.49 3.47 -15.48
C ASP A 247 -13.37 2.74 -14.44
N GLY A 248 -13.23 3.15 -13.19
CA GLY A 248 -13.97 2.62 -12.07
C GLY A 248 -13.47 1.33 -11.43
N GLU A 249 -12.38 0.73 -11.93
CA GLU A 249 -11.51 -0.12 -11.11
C GLU A 249 -10.70 0.78 -10.16
N PHE A 250 -10.48 0.32 -8.93
CA PHE A 250 -9.78 1.15 -7.95
C PHE A 250 -8.31 1.29 -8.36
N ALA A 251 -7.75 2.51 -8.26
CA ALA A 251 -6.30 2.75 -8.48
C ALA A 251 -5.40 1.92 -7.53
N SER A 252 -6.01 1.39 -6.46
CA SER A 252 -5.43 0.45 -5.51
C SER A 252 -5.33 -0.99 -6.03
N CYS A 253 -5.79 -1.28 -7.26
CA CYS A 253 -5.82 -2.60 -7.86
C CYS A 253 -4.78 -2.74 -8.98
N SER A 254 -4.04 -3.85 -8.97
CA SER A 254 -3.19 -4.29 -10.07
C SER A 254 -3.66 -5.66 -10.57
N SER A 255 -3.56 -5.88 -11.89
CA SER A 255 -3.91 -7.15 -12.52
C SER A 255 -2.68 -8.03 -12.69
N VAL A 256 -2.69 -9.21 -12.05
CA VAL A 256 -1.73 -10.29 -12.33
C VAL A 256 -2.55 -11.53 -12.71
N ASP A 257 -2.24 -12.16 -13.85
CA ASP A 257 -2.93 -13.37 -14.35
C ASP A 257 -4.47 -13.27 -14.38
N ARG A 258 -5.00 -12.16 -14.93
CA ARG A 258 -6.46 -11.87 -15.06
C ARG A 258 -7.23 -11.77 -13.73
N MET A 259 -6.53 -11.67 -12.60
CA MET A 259 -7.12 -11.39 -11.29
C MET A 259 -6.66 -10.02 -10.80
N HIS A 260 -7.61 -9.18 -10.38
CA HIS A 260 -7.30 -7.89 -9.78
C HIS A 260 -7.00 -8.11 -8.29
N HIS A 261 -5.84 -7.64 -7.84
CA HIS A 261 -5.40 -7.72 -6.45
C HIS A 261 -5.07 -6.33 -5.93
N VAL A 262 -5.29 -6.13 -4.63
CA VAL A 262 -4.86 -4.91 -3.96
C VAL A 262 -3.34 -4.84 -4.08
N VAL A 263 -2.80 -3.76 -4.64
CA VAL A 263 -1.36 -3.57 -4.89
C VAL A 263 -0.61 -3.87 -3.60
N PRO A 264 0.15 -4.97 -3.53
CA PRO A 264 0.91 -5.27 -2.34
C PRO A 264 2.17 -4.41 -2.28
N ASN A 265 2.55 -4.09 -1.06
CA ASN A 265 3.89 -3.61 -0.74
C ASN A 265 4.90 -4.60 -1.36
N ASN A 266 5.76 -4.12 -2.29
CA ASN A 266 6.97 -4.77 -2.85
C ASN A 266 6.97 -5.29 -4.29
N GLN A 267 5.90 -5.22 -5.09
CA GLN A 267 5.88 -6.00 -6.36
C GLN A 267 6.45 -5.33 -7.61
N HIS A 268 6.60 -4.01 -7.67
CA HIS A 268 7.04 -3.35 -8.89
C HIS A 268 8.36 -2.59 -8.70
N HIS A 269 9.31 -2.81 -9.62
CA HIS A 269 10.54 -2.02 -9.73
C HIS A 269 10.27 -0.60 -10.23
N ARG A 270 9.01 -0.30 -10.62
CA ARG A 270 8.52 0.97 -11.16
C ARG A 270 7.23 1.36 -10.42
N LEU A 271 7.09 2.64 -10.10
CA LEU A 271 5.88 3.19 -9.49
C LEU A 271 4.69 3.02 -10.45
N SER A 272 3.58 2.46 -9.97
CA SER A 272 2.35 2.40 -10.76
C SER A 272 1.74 3.80 -10.91
N THR A 273 0.88 3.98 -11.92
CA THR A 273 0.16 5.25 -12.12
C THR A 273 -0.67 5.64 -10.89
N GLY A 274 -1.29 4.66 -10.22
CA GLY A 274 -2.08 4.90 -8.99
C GLY A 274 -1.20 5.34 -7.83
N GLU A 275 -0.05 4.69 -7.63
CA GLU A 275 0.93 5.06 -6.62
C GLU A 275 1.51 6.46 -6.85
N PHE A 276 1.71 6.86 -8.12
CA PHE A 276 2.15 8.20 -8.48
C PHE A 276 1.13 9.26 -8.05
N PHE A 277 -0.14 9.10 -8.43
CA PHE A 277 -1.18 10.06 -8.04
C PHE A 277 -1.41 10.09 -6.53
N THR A 278 -1.36 8.95 -5.84
CA THR A 278 -1.39 8.89 -4.37
C THR A 278 -0.21 9.63 -3.75
N SER A 279 1.00 9.45 -4.28
CA SER A 279 2.20 10.12 -3.77
C SER A 279 2.11 11.63 -3.94
N LEU A 280 1.63 12.09 -5.10
CA LEU A 280 1.41 13.51 -5.36
C LEU A 280 0.30 14.08 -4.45
N ASN A 281 -0.78 13.33 -4.25
CA ASN A 281 -1.87 13.72 -3.34
C ASN A 281 -1.34 13.90 -1.91
N TYR A 282 -0.63 12.92 -1.37
CA TYR A 282 -0.04 12.98 -0.03
C TYR A 282 1.02 14.09 0.11
N TYR A 283 1.87 14.29 -0.91
CA TYR A 283 2.82 15.41 -0.97
C TYR A 283 2.11 16.76 -0.81
N THR A 284 1.00 16.96 -1.54
CA THR A 284 0.24 18.22 -1.47
C THR A 284 -0.48 18.43 -0.15
N GLN A 285 -0.90 17.36 0.54
CA GLN A 285 -1.44 17.45 1.90
C GLN A 285 -0.40 17.94 2.91
N LEU A 286 0.79 17.33 2.91
CA LEU A 286 1.90 17.73 3.79
C LEU A 286 2.35 19.17 3.51
N SER A 287 2.41 19.53 2.23
CA SER A 287 2.77 20.89 1.82
C SER A 287 1.74 21.91 2.30
N SER A 288 0.44 21.61 2.21
CA SER A 288 -0.64 22.46 2.73
C SER A 288 -0.49 22.73 4.24
N LEU A 289 -0.19 21.67 5.00
CA LEU A 289 0.05 21.77 6.44
C LEU A 289 1.27 22.65 6.78
N LEU A 290 2.37 22.51 6.03
CA LEU A 290 3.55 23.36 6.22
C LEU A 290 3.30 24.81 5.80
N TRP A 291 2.55 25.05 4.73
CA TRP A 291 2.15 26.41 4.35
C TRP A 291 1.28 27.07 5.42
N PHE A 292 0.43 26.31 6.12
CA PHE A 292 -0.30 26.82 7.28
C PHE A 292 0.63 27.14 8.47
N LEU A 293 1.64 26.31 8.74
CA LEU A 293 2.66 26.60 9.75
C LEU A 293 3.48 27.86 9.39
N ILE A 294 3.82 28.03 8.12
CA ILE A 294 4.51 29.23 7.61
C ILE A 294 3.62 30.45 7.77
N LEU A 295 2.32 30.36 7.41
CA LEU A 295 1.35 31.44 7.64
C LEU A 295 1.31 31.84 9.12
N SER A 296 1.26 30.85 10.02
CA SER A 296 1.24 31.07 11.47
C SER A 296 2.54 31.74 11.97
N THR A 297 3.68 31.35 11.40
CA THR A 297 5.00 31.92 11.70
C THR A 297 5.10 33.37 11.22
N ILE A 298 4.71 33.64 9.98
CA ILE A 298 4.69 34.98 9.41
C ILE A 298 3.76 35.89 10.21
N TRP A 299 2.57 35.39 10.58
CA TRP A 299 1.64 36.13 11.40
C TRP A 299 2.26 36.52 12.75
N PHE A 300 2.89 35.56 13.44
CA PHE A 300 3.60 35.82 14.68
C PHE A 300 4.70 36.89 14.50
N LEU A 301 5.50 36.81 13.43
CA LEU A 301 6.60 37.74 13.16
C LEU A 301 6.08 39.16 12.88
N VAL A 302 5.02 39.30 12.09
CA VAL A 302 4.37 40.60 11.84
C VAL A 302 3.77 41.14 13.14
N ALA A 303 3.05 40.31 13.90
CA ALA A 303 2.36 40.70 15.13
C ALA A 303 3.30 41.11 16.28
N THR A 304 4.40 40.38 16.47
CA THR A 304 5.26 40.51 17.65
C THR A 304 6.56 41.23 17.36
N LYS A 305 7.18 40.92 16.22
CA LYS A 305 8.47 41.46 15.81
C LYS A 305 8.34 42.65 14.88
N LYS A 306 7.12 42.99 14.45
CA LYS A 306 6.82 44.12 13.53
C LYS A 306 7.61 44.03 12.23
N TRP A 307 7.82 42.82 11.73
CA TRP A 307 8.55 42.61 10.48
C TRP A 307 7.75 43.20 9.31
N GLY A 308 8.43 43.97 8.47
CA GLY A 308 7.88 44.50 7.23
C GLY A 308 7.89 43.48 6.09
N GLU A 309 7.18 43.82 5.02
CA GLU A 309 7.09 43.00 3.80
C GLU A 309 8.48 42.67 3.21
N GLU A 310 9.38 43.65 3.17
CA GLU A 310 10.72 43.51 2.56
C GLU A 310 11.55 42.38 3.21
N VAL A 311 11.50 42.31 4.54
CA VAL A 311 12.21 41.26 5.30
C VAL A 311 11.60 39.89 5.00
N LEU A 312 10.27 39.79 4.95
CA LEU A 312 9.58 38.54 4.65
C LEU A 312 9.85 38.06 3.21
N VAL A 313 9.91 38.99 2.25
CA VAL A 313 10.27 38.69 0.86
C VAL A 313 11.71 38.18 0.77
N SER A 314 12.65 38.78 1.51
CA SER A 314 14.05 38.33 1.52
C SER A 314 14.22 36.89 2.05
N LEU A 315 13.31 36.43 2.92
CA LEU A 315 13.29 35.07 3.47
C LEU A 315 12.39 34.10 2.67
N SER A 316 11.74 34.56 1.60
CA SER A 316 10.77 33.77 0.83
C SER A 316 11.33 32.44 0.33
N TRP A 317 12.60 32.43 -0.12
CA TRP A 317 13.28 31.22 -0.58
C TRP A 317 13.32 30.12 0.49
N PHE A 318 13.54 30.48 1.76
CA PHE A 318 13.59 29.54 2.87
C PHE A 318 12.22 28.91 3.14
N PHE A 319 11.16 29.73 3.12
CA PHE A 319 9.78 29.24 3.25
C PHE A 319 9.44 28.24 2.14
N HIS A 320 9.87 28.51 0.91
CA HIS A 320 9.64 27.63 -0.23
C HIS A 320 10.41 26.30 -0.13
N ILE A 321 11.69 26.33 0.27
CA ILE A 321 12.47 25.10 0.48
C ILE A 321 11.83 24.25 1.58
N LEU A 322 11.38 24.86 2.68
CA LEU A 322 10.71 24.14 3.76
C LEU A 322 9.40 23.50 3.28
N ALA A 323 8.52 24.29 2.65
CA ALA A 323 7.17 23.84 2.29
C ALA A 323 7.14 22.79 1.17
N TRP A 324 8.12 22.78 0.28
CA TRP A 324 8.16 21.86 -0.87
C TRP A 324 9.23 20.77 -0.73
N GLY A 325 10.41 21.12 -0.22
CA GLY A 325 11.52 20.18 -0.06
C GLY A 325 11.27 19.16 1.05
N PHE A 326 10.75 19.59 2.21
CA PHE A 326 10.51 18.67 3.33
C PHE A 326 9.43 17.61 2.99
N PRO A 327 8.26 17.96 2.44
CA PRO A 327 7.29 16.95 2.01
C PRO A 327 7.82 16.01 0.93
N ALA A 328 8.61 16.52 -0.03
CA ALA A 328 9.21 15.69 -1.07
C ALA A 328 10.14 14.62 -0.46
N GLY A 329 10.92 14.98 0.55
CA GLY A 329 11.76 14.03 1.29
C GLY A 329 10.95 12.93 2.01
N ILE A 330 9.84 13.30 2.67
CA ILE A 330 8.95 12.34 3.34
C ILE A 330 8.29 11.39 2.34
N VAL A 331 7.82 11.90 1.19
CA VAL A 331 7.23 11.06 0.13
C VAL A 331 8.28 10.14 -0.49
N ALA A 332 9.49 10.64 -0.74
CA ALA A 332 10.60 9.82 -1.25
C ALA A 332 10.93 8.69 -0.26
N LEU A 333 10.96 8.98 1.05
CA LEU A 333 11.15 7.96 2.07
C LEU A 333 10.03 6.92 2.03
N ALA A 334 8.76 7.34 1.95
CA ALA A 334 7.62 6.43 1.86
C ALA A 334 7.69 5.51 0.63
N ILE A 335 8.17 6.02 -0.52
CA ILE A 335 8.38 5.22 -1.73
C ILE A 335 9.51 4.21 -1.52
N VAL A 336 10.64 4.63 -0.94
CA VAL A 336 11.82 3.79 -0.71
C VAL A 336 11.53 2.69 0.32
N THR A 337 10.83 3.02 1.40
CA THR A 337 10.38 2.05 2.41
C THR A 337 9.15 1.27 1.97
N ARG A 338 8.60 1.60 0.78
CA ARG A 338 7.45 0.93 0.14
C ARG A 338 6.19 0.91 1.01
N GLU A 339 5.88 2.06 1.61
CA GLU A 339 4.74 2.22 2.52
C GLU A 339 3.43 2.64 1.81
N ILE A 340 3.35 2.48 0.49
CA ILE A 340 2.14 2.73 -0.31
C ILE A 340 1.34 1.44 -0.39
N ASN A 341 0.10 1.46 0.08
CA ASN A 341 -0.78 0.29 0.13
C ASN A 341 -2.12 0.62 -0.54
N GLY A 342 -2.66 -0.35 -1.26
CA GLY A 342 -4.02 -0.22 -1.79
C GLY A 342 -5.08 -0.26 -0.69
N ASP A 343 -6.18 0.46 -0.91
CA ASP A 343 -7.35 0.47 -0.02
C ASP A 343 -8.58 -0.13 -0.69
N GLU A 344 -9.42 -0.82 0.07
CA GLU A 344 -10.66 -1.45 -0.44
C GLU A 344 -11.83 -0.46 -0.54
N LEU A 345 -11.84 0.59 0.29
CA LEU A 345 -12.96 1.54 0.40
C LEU A 345 -12.69 2.85 -0.35
N ILE A 346 -11.48 3.37 -0.21
CA ILE A 346 -11.03 4.62 -0.82
C ILE A 346 -10.46 4.31 -2.20
N PRO A 347 -10.87 5.02 -3.26
CA PRO A 347 -10.54 4.66 -4.64
C PRO A 347 -9.14 5.10 -5.10
N ILE A 348 -8.22 5.31 -4.15
CA ILE A 348 -6.81 5.62 -4.36
C ILE A 348 -5.96 4.85 -3.33
N CYS A 349 -4.67 4.63 -3.60
CA CYS A 349 -3.76 4.06 -2.61
C CYS A 349 -3.56 5.01 -1.42
N ARG A 350 -3.08 4.49 -0.29
CA ARG A 350 -2.75 5.25 0.92
C ARG A 350 -1.32 4.99 1.38
N ILE A 351 -0.65 6.04 1.85
CA ILE A 351 0.71 5.96 2.41
C ILE A 351 0.64 5.76 3.92
N GLY A 352 1.40 4.81 4.46
CA GLY A 352 1.59 4.64 5.90
C GLY A 352 0.41 4.05 6.66
N TYR A 353 -0.51 3.36 5.98
CA TYR A 353 -1.66 2.65 6.60
C TYR A 353 -1.42 1.15 6.79
N SER A 354 -0.18 0.69 6.62
CA SER A 354 0.23 -0.72 6.70
C SER A 354 0.25 -1.27 8.14
N ASN A 355 0.62 -0.44 9.11
CA ASN A 355 0.74 -0.78 10.53
C ASN A 355 0.67 0.50 11.38
N THR A 356 0.50 0.34 12.69
CA THR A 356 0.36 1.44 13.67
C THR A 356 1.56 2.38 13.71
N LEU A 357 2.78 1.86 13.62
CA LEU A 357 4.01 2.67 13.57
C LEU A 357 4.07 3.57 12.33
N SER A 358 3.66 3.05 11.18
CA SER A 358 3.66 3.82 9.93
C SER A 358 2.63 4.96 9.98
N VAL A 359 1.46 4.72 10.60
CA VAL A 359 0.46 5.77 10.83
C VAL A 359 1.04 6.86 11.74
N LEU A 360 1.78 6.46 12.78
CA LEU A 360 2.41 7.39 13.70
C LEU A 360 3.44 8.30 12.99
N TYR A 361 4.38 7.70 12.24
CA TYR A 361 5.47 8.44 11.59
C TYR A 361 5.02 9.28 10.39
N TYR A 362 4.18 8.73 9.51
CA TYR A 362 3.78 9.42 8.28
C TYR A 362 2.63 10.42 8.50
N HIS A 363 1.82 10.27 9.55
CA HIS A 363 0.66 11.15 9.73
C HIS A 363 0.65 11.85 11.09
N ALA A 364 0.59 11.10 12.18
CA ALA A 364 0.33 11.70 13.49
C ALA A 364 1.44 12.65 13.95
N ILE A 365 2.72 12.26 13.82
CA ILE A 365 3.86 13.10 14.22
C ILE A 365 3.92 14.41 13.42
N PRO A 366 3.91 14.41 12.06
CA PRO A 366 3.90 15.65 11.28
C PRO A 366 2.73 16.58 11.61
N ILE A 367 1.52 16.03 11.74
CA ILE A 367 0.31 16.78 12.05
C ILE A 367 0.39 17.42 13.44
N LEU A 368 0.73 16.63 14.46
CA LEU A 368 0.88 17.11 15.84
C LEU A 368 1.94 18.20 15.96
N ALA A 369 3.11 18.01 15.34
CA ALA A 369 4.19 18.98 15.35
C ALA A 369 3.76 20.31 14.70
N CYS A 370 3.14 20.25 13.51
CA CYS A 370 2.74 21.46 12.81
C CYS A 370 1.59 22.20 13.51
N ILE A 371 0.58 21.47 14.02
CA ILE A 371 -0.57 22.09 14.68
C ILE A 371 -0.20 22.65 16.05
N SER A 372 0.59 21.94 16.86
CA SER A 372 1.00 22.44 18.18
C SER A 372 1.80 23.74 18.07
N VAL A 373 2.79 23.79 17.16
CA VAL A 373 3.60 25.00 16.92
C VAL A 373 2.74 26.08 16.26
N GLY A 374 1.98 25.75 15.21
CA GLY A 374 1.16 26.71 14.47
C GLY A 374 0.12 27.40 15.35
N VAL A 375 -0.67 26.63 16.11
CA VAL A 375 -1.68 27.18 17.03
C VAL A 375 -1.03 28.03 18.11
N GLY A 376 0.09 27.58 18.69
CA GLY A 376 0.83 28.38 19.68
C GLY A 376 1.25 29.74 19.14
N LEU A 377 1.83 29.78 17.94
CA LEU A 377 2.22 31.02 17.26
C LEU A 377 1.03 31.92 16.95
N MET A 378 -0.10 31.33 16.53
CA MET A 378 -1.32 32.08 16.24
C MET A 378 -1.94 32.71 17.49
N ILE A 379 -1.97 32.00 18.62
CA ILE A 379 -2.45 32.53 19.90
C ILE A 379 -1.58 33.72 20.34
N VAL A 380 -0.25 33.58 20.30
CA VAL A 380 0.66 34.66 20.67
C VAL A 380 0.53 35.86 19.73
N GLY A 381 0.42 35.62 18.42
CA GLY A 381 0.18 36.65 17.43
C GLY A 381 -1.13 37.40 17.67
N PHE A 382 -2.23 36.68 17.89
CA PHE A 382 -3.55 37.26 18.16
C PHE A 382 -3.55 38.11 19.43
N VAL A 383 -2.99 37.61 20.54
CA VAL A 383 -2.89 38.37 21.80
C VAL A 383 -2.05 39.63 21.62
N SER A 384 -0.96 39.54 20.86
CA SER A 384 -0.06 40.67 20.61
C SER A 384 -0.73 41.76 19.80
N VAL A 385 -1.41 41.41 18.70
CA VAL A 385 -2.13 42.39 17.88
C VAL A 385 -3.34 42.98 18.63
N SER A 386 -4.06 42.17 19.40
CA SER A 386 -5.19 42.66 20.21
C SER A 386 -4.77 43.73 21.21
N ARG A 387 -3.56 43.60 21.81
CA ARG A 387 -2.98 44.64 22.68
C ARG A 387 -2.69 45.93 21.90
N VAL A 388 -2.16 45.83 20.69
CA VAL A 388 -1.86 46.99 19.82
C VAL A 388 -3.16 47.68 19.39
N ILE A 389 -4.17 46.93 18.92
CA ILE A 389 -5.47 47.48 18.52
C ILE A 389 -6.11 48.22 19.69
N ARG A 390 -6.10 47.64 20.90
CA ARG A 390 -6.63 48.30 22.10
C ARG A 390 -5.91 49.62 22.38
N GLY A 391 -4.60 49.67 22.19
CA GLY A 391 -3.82 50.90 22.32
C GLY A 391 -4.16 51.95 21.26
N LEU A 392 -4.30 51.54 20.00
CA LEU A 392 -4.67 52.45 18.89
C LEU A 392 -6.07 53.04 19.06
N LYS A 393 -7.03 52.25 19.58
CA LYS A 393 -8.41 52.71 19.86
C LYS A 393 -8.49 53.83 20.91
N LEU A 394 -7.45 54.02 21.73
CA LEU A 394 -7.39 55.14 22.68
C LEU A 394 -7.13 56.49 21.99
N PHE A 395 -6.53 56.48 20.79
CA PHE A 395 -6.22 57.68 20.03
C PHE A 395 -7.24 57.87 18.92
N ALA A 396 -8.07 58.92 19.01
CA ALA A 396 -9.16 59.17 18.06
C ALA A 396 -8.67 59.24 16.59
N GLU A 397 -7.49 59.82 16.35
CA GLU A 397 -6.88 59.95 15.02
C GLU A 397 -6.52 58.60 14.38
N ARG A 398 -6.24 57.56 15.17
CA ARG A 398 -5.85 56.21 14.69
C ARG A 398 -6.98 55.19 14.77
N LYS A 399 -8.21 55.63 15.03
CA LYS A 399 -9.37 54.74 15.14
C LYS A 399 -9.62 53.94 13.86
N THR A 400 -9.52 54.59 12.69
CA THR A 400 -9.73 53.95 11.39
C THR A 400 -8.66 52.89 11.08
N ASP A 401 -7.40 53.15 11.45
CA ASP A 401 -6.30 52.18 11.31
C ASP A 401 -6.55 50.93 12.16
N ALA A 402 -7.03 51.14 13.40
CA ALA A 402 -7.38 50.05 14.31
C ALA A 402 -8.52 49.19 13.75
N GLU A 403 -9.56 49.81 13.18
CA GLU A 403 -10.69 49.10 12.57
C GLU A 403 -10.28 48.32 11.30
N ASN A 404 -9.39 48.88 10.48
CA ASN A 404 -8.86 48.18 9.31
C ASN A 404 -8.00 46.98 9.70
N LEU A 405 -7.12 47.15 10.71
CA LEU A 405 -6.30 46.06 11.23
C LEU A 405 -7.16 44.95 11.85
N GLU A 406 -8.19 45.31 12.61
CA GLU A 406 -9.14 44.36 13.21
C GLU A 406 -9.85 43.50 12.17
N LYS A 407 -10.26 44.07 11.02
CA LYS A 407 -10.88 43.31 9.92
C LYS A 407 -9.93 42.26 9.34
N VAL A 408 -8.65 42.61 9.15
CA VAL A 408 -7.63 41.68 8.63
C VAL A 408 -7.36 40.56 9.64
N VAL A 409 -7.17 40.92 10.91
CA VAL A 409 -6.96 39.95 12.01
C VAL A 409 -8.14 38.99 12.13
N CYS A 410 -9.37 39.48 12.08
CA CYS A 410 -10.57 38.67 12.19
C CYS A 410 -10.67 37.66 11.03
N ARG A 411 -10.43 38.12 9.79
CA ARG A 411 -10.46 37.25 8.61
C ARG A 411 -9.41 36.13 8.70
N LEU A 412 -8.18 36.47 9.09
CA LEU A 412 -7.10 35.50 9.27
C LEU A 412 -7.38 34.53 10.43
N GLY A 413 -7.94 35.04 11.53
CA GLY A 413 -8.36 34.24 12.68
C GLY A 413 -9.43 33.22 12.32
N VAL A 414 -10.49 33.62 11.58
CA VAL A 414 -11.55 32.73 11.12
C VAL A 414 -11.01 31.64 10.20
N PHE A 415 -10.21 32.01 9.19
CA PHE A 415 -9.59 31.03 8.29
C PHE A 415 -8.77 30.00 9.07
N SER A 416 -7.95 30.47 10.02
CA SER A 416 -7.03 29.62 10.76
C SER A 416 -7.73 28.73 11.79
N LEU A 417 -8.81 29.23 12.39
CA LEU A 417 -9.68 28.45 13.26
C LEU A 417 -10.35 27.31 12.48
N LEU A 418 -10.93 27.62 11.32
CA LEU A 418 -11.57 26.60 10.47
C LEU A 418 -10.56 25.56 9.99
N PHE A 419 -9.38 25.99 9.52
CA PHE A 419 -8.31 25.08 9.11
C PHE A 419 -7.90 24.14 10.25
N THR A 420 -7.61 24.71 11.43
CA THR A 420 -7.19 23.94 12.61
C THR A 420 -8.26 22.94 13.04
N THR A 421 -9.54 23.32 13.03
CA THR A 421 -10.66 22.42 13.38
C THR A 421 -10.70 21.17 12.50
N PHE A 422 -10.57 21.31 11.18
CA PHE A 422 -10.58 20.16 10.27
C PHE A 422 -9.32 19.30 10.41
N VAL A 423 -8.15 19.90 10.69
CA VAL A 423 -6.93 19.14 10.96
C VAL A 423 -7.01 18.39 12.31
N ILE A 424 -7.63 18.98 13.34
CA ILE A 424 -7.89 18.29 14.62
C ILE A 424 -8.87 17.14 14.40
N LEU A 425 -9.94 17.35 13.62
CA LEU A 425 -10.88 16.28 13.27
C LEU A 425 -10.17 15.11 12.56
N ARG A 426 -9.26 15.42 11.63
CA ARG A 426 -8.41 14.44 10.96
C ARG A 426 -7.53 13.67 11.95
N LEU A 427 -6.92 14.37 12.91
CA LEU A 427 -6.08 13.77 13.95
C LEU A 427 -6.87 12.86 14.89
N ILE A 428 -8.10 13.25 15.27
CA ILE A 428 -9.01 12.40 16.04
C ILE A 428 -9.33 11.12 15.24
N CYS A 429 -9.61 11.25 13.94
CA CYS A 429 -9.85 10.07 13.10
C CYS A 429 -8.63 9.14 13.08
N LEU A 430 -7.42 9.69 12.95
CA LEU A 430 -6.17 8.92 12.99
C LEU A 430 -5.96 8.23 14.34
N ALA A 431 -6.27 8.90 15.45
CA ALA A 431 -6.15 8.32 16.78
C ALA A 431 -7.11 7.12 16.94
N VAL A 432 -8.37 7.27 16.52
CA VAL A 432 -9.34 6.16 16.52
C VAL A 432 -8.87 5.02 15.63
N TYR A 433 -8.36 5.32 14.42
CA TYR A 433 -7.78 4.33 13.53
C TYR A 433 -6.62 3.58 14.21
N TYR A 434 -5.68 4.30 14.81
CA TYR A 434 -4.52 3.74 15.49
C TYR A 434 -4.90 2.75 16.60
N PHE A 435 -5.93 3.05 17.40
CA PHE A 435 -6.37 2.17 18.48
C PHE A 435 -7.24 1.00 18.01
N GLN A 436 -7.94 1.12 16.88
CA GLN A 436 -8.91 0.11 16.44
C GLN A 436 -8.42 -0.79 15.30
N ILE A 437 -7.36 -0.40 14.58
CA ILE A 437 -6.94 -1.10 13.36
C ILE A 437 -6.62 -2.57 13.60
N ASP A 438 -5.89 -2.92 14.66
CA ASP A 438 -5.53 -4.31 14.94
C ASP A 438 -6.77 -5.18 15.18
N GLY A 439 -7.77 -4.64 15.89
CA GLY A 439 -9.05 -5.31 16.11
C GLY A 439 -9.87 -5.48 14.83
N TRP A 440 -9.86 -4.48 13.94
CA TRP A 440 -10.52 -4.60 12.63
C TRP A 440 -9.82 -5.61 11.72
N LEU A 441 -8.48 -5.65 11.72
CA LEU A 441 -7.71 -6.63 10.96
C LEU A 441 -8.00 -8.05 11.47
N GLU A 442 -8.01 -8.28 12.77
CA GLU A 442 -8.35 -9.58 13.35
C GLU A 442 -9.79 -10.02 13.01
N LYS A 443 -10.77 -9.09 13.10
CA LYS A 443 -12.16 -9.34 12.69
C LYS A 443 -12.24 -9.70 11.20
N SER A 444 -11.53 -8.97 10.34
CA SER A 444 -11.48 -9.21 8.91
C SER A 444 -10.85 -10.56 8.56
N GLU A 445 -9.81 -10.99 9.30
CA GLU A 445 -9.18 -12.30 9.09
C GLU A 445 -10.16 -13.42 9.43
N LYS A 446 -10.86 -13.33 10.57
CA LYS A 446 -11.90 -14.30 10.98
C LYS A 446 -13.03 -14.39 9.95
N ILE A 447 -13.45 -13.25 9.42
CA ILE A 447 -14.46 -13.15 8.37
C ILE A 447 -13.98 -13.80 7.07
N SER A 448 -12.77 -13.48 6.62
CA SER A 448 -12.22 -14.02 5.37
C SER A 448 -12.16 -15.55 5.37
N LYS A 449 -11.95 -16.17 6.55
CA LYS A 449 -11.96 -17.63 6.73
C LYS A 449 -13.35 -18.26 6.56
N LYS A 450 -14.43 -17.49 6.79
CA LYS A 450 -15.82 -17.95 6.61
C LYS A 450 -16.23 -17.95 5.13
N CYS A 451 -15.62 -17.10 4.32
CA CYS A 451 -15.96 -17.01 2.90
C CYS A 451 -15.48 -18.26 2.13
N ARG A 452 -16.42 -18.93 1.44
CA ARG A 452 -16.14 -20.09 0.58
C ARG A 452 -16.44 -19.73 -0.88
N GLY A 453 -15.42 -19.83 -1.74
CA GLY A 453 -15.57 -19.62 -3.17
C GLY A 453 -15.58 -18.14 -3.56
N ASP A 454 -16.21 -17.84 -4.70
CA ASP A 454 -16.20 -16.52 -5.32
C ASP A 454 -17.30 -15.57 -4.82
N GLU A 455 -18.12 -15.97 -3.84
CA GLU A 455 -19.13 -15.10 -3.22
C GLU A 455 -18.83 -14.98 -1.72
N CYS A 456 -18.55 -13.75 -1.30
CA CYS A 456 -18.25 -13.37 0.07
C CYS A 456 -19.11 -12.13 0.33
N GLU A 457 -20.38 -12.35 0.65
CA GLU A 457 -21.32 -11.30 1.02
C GLU A 457 -21.80 -11.59 2.43
N LEU A 458 -21.46 -10.67 3.33
CA LEU A 458 -21.81 -10.73 4.74
C LEU A 458 -22.89 -9.68 5.01
N ASP A 459 -23.62 -9.87 6.10
CA ASP A 459 -24.54 -8.85 6.60
C ASP A 459 -23.79 -7.57 6.96
N ASP A 460 -24.42 -6.41 6.78
CA ASP A 460 -23.76 -5.11 6.97
C ASP A 460 -23.21 -4.94 8.41
N GLU A 461 -23.82 -5.63 9.40
CA GLU A 461 -23.41 -5.62 10.81
C GLU A 461 -22.09 -6.38 11.08
N ASP A 462 -21.73 -7.32 10.19
CA ASP A 462 -20.53 -8.12 10.36
C ASP A 462 -19.25 -7.39 9.93
N TYR A 463 -19.34 -6.35 9.09
CA TYR A 463 -18.16 -5.60 8.66
C TYR A 463 -17.52 -4.78 9.82
N PRO A 464 -16.21 -4.49 9.76
CA PRO A 464 -15.58 -3.55 10.68
C PRO A 464 -16.14 -2.13 10.51
N GLY A 465 -16.31 -1.41 11.64
CA GLY A 465 -16.90 -0.06 11.70
C GLY A 465 -16.01 1.07 11.14
N SER A 466 -15.01 0.75 10.33
CA SER A 466 -14.05 1.73 9.77
C SER A 466 -14.64 2.58 8.64
N PHE A 467 -15.82 2.23 8.10
CA PHE A 467 -16.49 2.97 7.02
C PHE A 467 -16.74 4.44 7.36
N SER A 468 -17.46 4.70 8.47
CA SER A 468 -17.80 6.06 8.89
C SER A 468 -16.55 6.87 9.23
N LEU A 469 -15.53 6.22 9.79
CA LEU A 469 -14.26 6.86 10.11
C LEU A 469 -13.53 7.32 8.85
N ALA A 470 -13.41 6.45 7.85
CA ALA A 470 -12.76 6.76 6.58
C ALA A 470 -13.47 7.90 5.82
N LEU A 471 -14.80 7.94 5.87
CA LEU A 471 -15.58 9.04 5.30
C LEU A 471 -15.36 10.35 6.04
N LEU A 472 -15.38 10.33 7.38
CA LEU A 472 -15.16 11.52 8.21
C LEU A 472 -13.74 12.08 8.04
N GLU A 473 -12.77 11.17 7.98
CA GLU A 473 -11.37 11.45 7.67
C GLU A 473 -11.25 12.16 6.31
N SER A 474 -11.82 11.57 5.27
CA SER A 474 -11.78 12.15 3.91
C SER A 474 -12.52 13.48 3.84
N PHE A 475 -13.68 13.58 4.49
CA PHE A 475 -14.44 14.83 4.60
C PHE A 475 -13.60 15.94 5.24
N SER A 476 -12.91 15.63 6.35
CA SER A 476 -12.08 16.62 7.06
C SER A 476 -10.99 17.20 6.16
N MET A 477 -10.33 16.37 5.36
CA MET A 477 -9.25 16.80 4.46
C MET A 477 -9.77 17.64 3.29
N ASN A 478 -10.87 17.21 2.66
CA ASN A 478 -11.44 17.92 1.53
C ASN A 478 -12.07 19.26 1.94
N SER A 479 -12.62 19.34 3.15
CA SER A 479 -13.19 20.57 3.71
C SER A 479 -12.17 21.70 3.87
N LEU A 480 -10.87 21.39 3.97
CA LEU A 480 -9.79 22.40 3.95
C LEU A 480 -9.80 23.26 2.67
N SER A 481 -10.31 22.73 1.56
CA SER A 481 -10.43 23.49 0.30
C SER A 481 -11.56 24.52 0.37
N VAL A 482 -12.63 24.22 1.11
CA VAL A 482 -13.77 25.12 1.27
C VAL A 482 -13.40 26.28 2.19
N THR A 483 -12.55 26.04 3.20
CA THR A 483 -12.11 27.11 4.11
C THR A 483 -11.31 28.20 3.39
N THR A 484 -10.62 27.90 2.28
CA THR A 484 -9.87 28.90 1.52
C THR A 484 -10.78 29.95 0.88
N ILE A 485 -12.04 29.60 0.56
CA ILE A 485 -13.02 30.55 0.02
C ILE A 485 -13.29 31.68 1.02
N ALA A 486 -13.30 31.39 2.33
CA ALA A 486 -13.57 32.39 3.37
C ALA A 486 -12.58 33.57 3.33
N TRP A 487 -11.39 33.38 2.76
CA TRP A 487 -10.41 34.45 2.57
C TRP A 487 -10.80 35.42 1.45
N VAL A 488 -11.32 34.87 0.35
CA VAL A 488 -11.61 35.61 -0.89
C VAL A 488 -13.06 36.08 -0.92
N TRP A 489 -13.93 35.57 -0.05
CA TRP A 489 -15.33 35.98 0.08
C TRP A 489 -15.45 37.42 0.57
N SER A 490 -15.41 38.36 -0.37
CA SER A 490 -15.69 39.78 -0.13
C SER A 490 -16.44 40.36 -1.32
N TRP A 491 -17.35 41.31 -1.07
CA TRP A 491 -18.07 42.04 -2.12
C TRP A 491 -17.12 42.63 -3.17
N LYS A 492 -15.96 43.14 -2.73
CA LYS A 492 -14.91 43.66 -3.61
C LYS A 492 -14.30 42.62 -4.56
N THR A 493 -14.24 41.36 -4.13
CA THR A 493 -13.76 40.28 -5.00
C THR A 493 -14.79 39.95 -6.07
N PHE A 494 -16.07 39.91 -5.69
CA PHE A 494 -17.18 39.70 -6.60
C PHE A 494 -17.21 40.80 -7.68
N ASP A 495 -17.14 42.07 -7.29
CA ASP A 495 -17.13 43.19 -8.21
C ASP A 495 -15.95 43.15 -9.21
N ASN A 496 -14.75 42.74 -8.76
CA ASN A 496 -13.59 42.59 -9.65
C ASN A 496 -13.79 41.47 -10.69
N TRP A 497 -14.49 40.39 -10.35
CA TRP A 497 -14.82 39.31 -11.29
C TRP A 497 -15.85 39.72 -12.33
N PHE A 498 -16.72 40.69 -12.04
CA PHE A 498 -17.65 41.25 -13.02
C PHE A 498 -17.01 42.30 -13.95
N GLN A 499 -15.82 42.79 -13.61
CA GLN A 499 -15.07 43.77 -14.41
C GLN A 499 -14.05 43.13 -15.36
N ILE A 500 -13.79 41.83 -15.22
CA ILE A 500 -12.95 41.00 -16.11
C ILE A 500 -13.87 40.28 -17.08
#